data_AF-A0A258BKK6-F1
#
_entry.id   AF-A0A258BKK6-F1
#
_cell.length_a   1.000
_cell.length_b   1.000
_cell.length_c   1.000
_cell.angle_alpha   90.00
_cell.angle_beta   90.00
_cell.angle_gamma   90.00
#
_symmetry.space_group_name_H-M   'P 1'
#
loop_
_entity.id
_entity.type
_entity.pdbx_description
1 polymer ?
#
loop_
_entity_poly.entity_id
_entity_poly.type
_entity_poly.pdbx_seq_one_letter_code
_entity_poly.pdbx_strand_id
1 'polypeptide(L)' 'MLELMMTPVFWGSLATLTFLEIILGIDNLLFVSIATGKLEGEQKARAQRIGIWGAMLLRILMLGL' A
#
# COMPACT_ATOMS: atom_id res chain seq x y z
N MET A 1 16.54 5.41 25.11
CA MET A 1 16.27 5.49 23.66
C MET A 1 17.27 4.67 22.86
N LEU A 2 18.59 4.91 22.97
CA LEU A 2 19.62 4.10 22.30
C LEU A 2 19.64 2.62 22.71
N GLU A 3 19.41 2.30 23.99
CA GLU A 3 19.33 0.90 24.46
C GLU A 3 18.21 0.09 23.79
N LEU A 4 17.04 0.70 23.57
CA LEU A 4 15.91 0.05 22.87
C LEU A 4 16.30 -0.29 21.42
N MET A 5 17.00 0.61 20.73
CA MET A 5 17.44 0.40 19.34
C MET A 5 18.49 -0.72 19.23
N MET A 6 19.20 -1.03 20.31
CA MET A 6 20.17 -2.13 20.36
C MET A 6 19.51 -3.48 20.69
N THR A 7 18.21 -3.49 21.05
CA THR A 7 17.49 -4.75 21.30
C THR A 7 17.08 -5.43 19.99
N PRO A 8 17.23 -6.76 19.86
CA PRO A 8 16.76 -7.50 18.69
C PRO A 8 15.24 -7.44 18.53
N VAL A 9 14.50 -7.21 19.63
CA VAL A 9 13.04 -7.01 19.63
C VAL A 9 12.65 -5.79 18.81
N PHE A 10 13.35 -4.65 18.95
CA PHE A 10 13.05 -3.43 18.22
C PHE A 10 13.14 -3.63 16.69
N TRP A 11 14.21 -4.25 16.22
CA TRP A 11 14.40 -4.57 14.80
C TRP A 11 13.39 -5.60 14.29
N GLY A 12 13.06 -6.60 15.12
CA GLY A 12 12.01 -7.59 14.80
C GLY A 12 10.63 -6.96 14.65
N SER A 13 10.25 -6.06 15.56
CA SER A 13 8.99 -5.31 15.49
C SER A 13 8.95 -4.39 14.27
N LEU A 14 10.02 -3.66 13.97
CA LEU A 14 10.11 -2.84 12.76
C LEU A 14 9.98 -3.67 11.48
N ALA A 15 10.64 -4.82 11.40
CA ALA A 15 10.53 -5.71 10.25
C ALA A 15 9.10 -6.24 10.09
N THR A 16 8.46 -6.63 11.18
CA THR A 16 7.07 -7.13 11.18
C THR A 16 6.09 -6.04 10.76
N LEU A 17 6.20 -4.83 11.33
CA LEU A 17 5.35 -3.69 10.96
C LEU A 17 5.53 -3.30 9.50
N THR A 18 6.79 -3.23 9.03
CA THR A 18 7.10 -2.96 7.62
C THR A 18 6.48 -4.02 6.71
N PHE A 19 6.56 -5.30 7.09
CA PHE A 19 5.97 -6.39 6.33
C PHE A 19 4.45 -6.30 6.26
N LEU A 20 3.78 -6.00 7.38
CA LEU A 20 2.33 -5.79 7.42
C LEU A 20 1.90 -4.59 6.58
N GLU A 21 2.63 -3.48 6.66
CA GLU A 21 2.38 -2.28 5.87
C GLU A 21 2.48 -2.56 4.36
N ILE A 22 3.47 -3.38 3.96
CA ILE A 22 3.65 -3.80 2.57
C ILE A 22 2.47 -4.67 2.11
N ILE A 23 2.03 -5.65 2.90
CA ILE A 23 0.88 -6.51 2.56
C ILE A 23 -0.39 -5.67 2.38
N LEU A 24 -0.68 -4.78 3.33
CA LEU A 24 -1.80 -3.82 3.26
C LEU A 24 -1.64 -2.82 2.10
N GLY A 25 -0.41 -2.47 1.74
CA GLY A 25 -0.06 -1.67 0.56
C GLY A 25 -0.36 -2.36 -0.76
N ILE A 26 0.01 -3.63 -0.86
CA ILE A 26 -0.12 -4.42 -2.08
C ILE A 26 -1.59 -4.65 -2.42
N ASP A 27 -2.46 -4.90 -1.44
CA ASP A 27 -3.87 -5.27 -1.68
C ASP A 27 -4.61 -4.24 -2.58
N ASN A 28 -4.42 -2.95 -2.32
CA ASN A 28 -5.03 -1.86 -3.11
C ASN A 28 -4.40 -1.69 -4.50
N LEU A 29 -3.07 -1.84 -4.62
CA LEU A 29 -2.40 -1.76 -5.91
C LEU A 29 -2.75 -2.98 -6.78
N LEU A 30 -2.87 -4.16 -6.16
CA LEU A 30 -3.29 -5.40 -6.80
C LEU A 30 -4.73 -5.26 -7.31
N PHE A 31 -5.66 -4.75 -6.50
CA PHE A 31 -7.05 -4.52 -6.91
C PHE A 31 -7.16 -3.59 -8.12
N VAL A 32 -6.44 -2.46 -8.10
CA VAL A 32 -6.41 -1.53 -9.25
C VAL A 32 -5.77 -2.19 -10.48
N SER A 33 -4.67 -2.92 -10.30
CA SER A 33 -3.98 -3.60 -11.40
C SER A 33 -4.81 -4.72 -12.03
N ILE A 34 -5.60 -5.45 -11.23
CA ILE A 34 -6.53 -6.49 -11.69
C ILE A 34 -7.72 -5.86 -12.40
N ALA A 35 -8.32 -4.80 -11.82
CA ALA A 35 -9.46 -4.11 -12.41
C ALA A 35 -9.11 -3.43 -13.75
N THR A 36 -7.91 -2.86 -13.86
CA THR A 36 -7.42 -2.22 -15.09
C THR A 36 -6.70 -3.17 -16.04
N GLY A 37 -6.41 -4.40 -15.60
CA GLY A 37 -5.73 -5.41 -16.40
C GLY A 37 -6.45 -5.79 -17.69
N LYS A 38 -7.78 -5.61 -17.72
CA LYS A 38 -8.65 -5.87 -18.89
C LYS A 38 -8.77 -4.70 -19.87
N LEU A 39 -8.16 -3.55 -19.59
CA LEU A 39 -8.19 -2.38 -20.46
C LEU A 39 -6.95 -2.39 -21.36
N GLU A 40 -7.15 -2.30 -22.67
CA GLU A 40 -6.09 -2.20 -23.68
C GLU A 40 -5.88 -0.75 -24.14
N GLY A 41 -4.65 -0.40 -24.52
CA GLY A 41 -4.29 0.92 -25.06
C GLY A 41 -4.19 2.04 -24.03
N GLU A 42 -4.27 3.30 -24.49
CA GLU A 42 -4.13 4.52 -23.67
C GLU A 42 -5.10 4.60 -22.49
N GLN A 43 -6.26 3.94 -22.60
CA GLN A 43 -7.28 3.93 -21.54
C GLN A 43 -6.81 3.21 -20.28
N LYS A 44 -5.90 2.24 -20.40
CA LYS A 44 -5.29 1.52 -19.28
C LYS A 44 -4.49 2.47 -18.38
N ALA A 45 -3.66 3.32 -18.98
CA ALA A 45 -2.82 4.27 -18.24
C ALA A 45 -3.64 5.36 -17.54
N ARG A 46 -4.80 5.72 -18.10
CA ARG A 46 -5.73 6.68 -17.47
C ARG A 46 -6.52 6.03 -16.34
N ALA A 47 -7.03 4.82 -16.56
CA ALA A 47 -7.76 4.05 -15.57
C ALA A 47 -6.88 3.63 -14.38
N GLN A 48 -5.61 3.29 -14.62
CA GLN A 48 -4.64 3.02 -13.54
C GLN A 48 -4.38 4.26 -12.70
N ARG A 49 -4.16 5.42 -13.33
CA ARG A 49 -3.98 6.67 -12.58
C ARG A 49 -5.19 6.97 -11.72
N ILE A 50 -6.40 6.94 -12.30
CA ILE A 50 -7.63 7.23 -11.55
C ILE A 50 -7.87 6.20 -10.44
N GLY A 51 -7.63 4.91 -10.72
CA GLY A 51 -7.76 3.83 -9.74
C GLY A 51 -6.77 3.95 -8.58
N ILE A 52 -5.50 4.28 -8.85
CA ILE A 52 -4.48 4.49 -7.82
C ILE A 52 -4.82 5.72 -6.97
N TRP A 53 -5.21 6.83 -7.59
CA TRP A 53 -5.63 8.04 -6.88
C TRP A 53 -6.88 7.79 -6.01
N GLY A 54 -7.87 7.08 -6.55
CA GLY A 54 -9.08 6.70 -5.80
C GLY A 54 -8.79 5.75 -4.63
N ALA A 55 -7.94 4.74 -4.84
CA ALA A 55 -7.53 3.80 -3.79
C ALA A 55 -6.72 4.48 -2.67
N MET A 56 -5.85 5.44 -3.02
CA MET A 56 -5.16 6.27 -2.03
C MET A 56 -6.14 7.14 -1.24
N LEU A 57 -7.12 7.76 -1.92
CA LEU A 57 -8.10 8.63 -1.28
C LEU A 57 -8.97 7.85 -0.28
N LEU A 58 -9.44 6.66 -0.68
CA LEU A 58 -10.19 5.74 0.19
C LEU A 58 -9.37 5.31 1.41
N ARG A 59 -8.07 5.03 1.23
CA ARG A 59 -7.16 4.68 2.32
C ARG A 59 -6.98 5.83 3.31
N ILE A 60 -6.81 7.07 2.82
CA ILE A 60 -6.70 8.26 3.68
C ILE A 60 -8.02 8.52 4.41
N LEU A 61 -9.17 8.34 3.75
CA LEU A 61 -10.49 8.49 4.38
C LEU A 61 -10.74 7.45 5.47
N MET A 62 -10.39 6.18 5.25
CA MET A 62 -10.55 5.13 6.26
C MET A 62 -9.56 5.22 7.42
N LEU A 63 -8.33 5.72 7.18
CA LEU A 63 -7.32 5.91 8.23
C LEU A 63 -7.48 7.23 8.99
N GLY A 64 -8.10 8.23 8.36
CA GLY A 64 -8.33 9.56 8.93
C GLY A 64 -9.67 9.71 9.67
N LEU A 65 -10.54 8.70 9.63
CA LEU A 65 -11.80 8.64 10.37
C LEU A 65 -11.65 7.84 11.68
#